data_AF-A0A1G8RT74-F1
#
_entry.id   AF-A0A1G8RT74-F1
#
_cell.length_a   1.000
_cell.length_b   1.000
_cell.length_c   1.000
_cell.angle_alpha   90.00
_cell.angle_beta   90.00
_cell.angle_gamma   90.00
#
_symmetry.space_group_name_H-M   'P 1'
#
loop_
_entity.id
_entity.type
_entity.pdbx_description
1 polymer ?
#
loop_
_entity_poly.entity_id
_entity_poly.type
_entity_poly.pdbx_seq_one_letter_code
_entity_poly.pdbx_strand_id
1 'polypeptide(L)'
;MSSSINGYDSFVLLADQLEIDSIDYWLRENPFGVVRHLFDRIKFGAKVLARASGATHSTALNHMAEALGFATWHSLNAHLIGISSSPPDSVSLESLTRLSQSLVLLIRSRPDKALSEDQVLAFQEFGTKLAKASGLPLEKLMDTVCSAFCGGKSWMEVNSRTPMNTTVPLYKFEIDNEKHGRFIWSEACDELVDSLDEVYQDSDTPEQVSNAKRWIEDALAHQPGFLEAGLCLAQIYYDEGDLNEALRIVYGYITRTENLIPKGYRGKIEWGFHTNRFYHRLLWLRMSIYHDAQWMRYCLRDARKQLRLNPSDNLGVRYIYPLMLLEAGEYEKAAKAARFPKQDGYEVSLIRAFTRFAVGDRPGFLHNYITALFDVPAMRYLFLDSLPELPERGDLFRTIEPDMETLEQYAWPAYIAVPGLEQACTKILSDPTVIEAEAQLRTCWNGLRHEGLPTDGEFNGWEALNVKLKNSIPLLLAEEFT
;
A
#
# COMPACT_ATOMS: atom_id res chain seq x y z
N MET A 1 -5.92 15.90 37.76
CA MET A 1 -4.52 16.04 38.22
C MET A 1 -3.71 16.46 37.02
N SER A 2 -3.24 17.71 37.01
CA SER A 2 -2.49 18.35 35.93
C SER A 2 -1.06 17.81 35.94
N SER A 3 -0.72 16.89 35.04
CA SER A 3 0.68 16.55 34.78
C SER A 3 1.35 17.75 34.11
N SER A 4 2.28 18.39 34.80
CA SER A 4 3.18 19.37 34.22
C SER A 4 3.96 18.72 33.08
N ILE A 5 3.52 18.96 31.85
CA ILE A 5 4.28 18.62 30.63
C ILE A 5 5.65 19.28 30.80
N ASN A 6 6.72 18.48 30.75
CA ASN A 6 8.07 18.99 30.86
C ASN A 6 8.32 19.93 29.68
N GLY A 7 9.06 21.03 29.87
CA GLY A 7 9.24 22.03 28.79
C GLY A 7 9.84 21.44 27.50
N TYR A 8 10.51 20.29 27.61
CA TYR A 8 11.09 19.53 26.51
C TYR A 8 9.99 18.91 25.66
N ASP A 9 9.05 18.22 26.31
CA ASP A 9 7.91 17.57 25.68
C ASP A 9 7.03 18.62 24.98
N SER A 10 6.95 19.85 25.52
CA SER A 10 6.22 20.94 24.88
C SER A 10 6.87 21.45 23.58
N PHE A 11 8.19 21.42 23.44
CA PHE A 11 8.87 21.84 22.22
C PHE A 11 8.72 20.78 21.12
N VAL A 12 8.93 19.51 21.47
CA VAL A 12 8.78 18.39 20.54
C VAL A 12 7.32 18.27 20.08
N LEU A 13 6.36 18.36 21.01
CA LEU A 13 4.95 18.33 20.68
C LEU A 13 4.54 19.46 19.72
N LEU A 14 5.05 20.69 19.93
CA LEU A 14 4.78 21.80 19.03
C LEU A 14 5.42 21.58 17.65
N ALA A 15 6.63 21.01 17.60
CA ALA A 15 7.27 20.68 16.33
C ALA A 15 6.48 19.61 15.55
N ASP A 16 5.99 18.59 16.24
CA ASP A 16 5.18 17.53 15.64
C ASP A 16 3.83 18.09 15.16
N GLN A 17 3.17 18.95 15.94
CA GLN A 17 1.94 19.66 15.54
C GLN A 17 2.13 20.51 14.27
N LEU A 18 3.33 21.08 14.10
CA LEU A 18 3.68 21.87 12.93
C LEU A 18 4.24 21.03 11.77
N GLU A 19 4.28 19.69 11.92
CA GLU A 19 4.83 18.74 10.95
C GLU A 19 6.30 19.04 10.59
N ILE A 20 7.10 19.44 11.58
CA ILE A 20 8.53 19.74 11.42
C ILE A 20 9.33 18.49 11.78
N ASP A 21 9.38 17.57 10.82
CA ASP A 21 9.95 16.24 11.00
C ASP A 21 11.34 16.24 11.63
N SER A 22 11.49 15.43 12.69
CA SER A 22 12.78 15.09 13.31
C SER A 22 13.60 16.30 13.78
N ILE A 23 12.98 17.46 14.03
CA ILE A 23 13.72 18.67 14.41
C ILE A 23 14.50 18.48 15.71
N ASP A 24 13.96 17.71 16.64
CA ASP A 24 14.63 17.36 17.90
C ASP A 24 15.92 16.59 17.65
N TYR A 25 15.83 15.50 16.86
CA TYR A 25 16.98 14.73 16.43
C TYR A 25 18.03 15.61 15.76
N TRP A 26 17.63 16.48 14.83
CA TRP A 26 18.56 17.37 14.14
C TRP A 26 19.17 18.45 15.04
N LEU A 27 18.45 18.94 16.04
CA LEU A 27 19.01 19.88 17.03
C LEU A 27 20.02 19.22 17.95
N ARG A 28 19.85 17.93 18.26
CA ARG A 28 20.80 17.14 19.06
C ARG A 28 22.01 16.71 18.27
N GLU A 29 21.84 16.22 17.06
CA GLU A 29 22.93 15.67 16.23
C GLU A 29 23.68 16.75 15.45
N ASN A 30 22.97 17.79 14.99
CA ASN A 30 23.54 18.86 14.15
C ASN A 30 22.90 20.24 14.44
N PRO A 31 23.08 20.78 15.66
CA PRO A 31 22.51 22.08 16.04
C PRO A 31 22.95 23.22 15.11
N PHE A 32 24.17 23.14 14.59
CA PHE A 32 24.70 24.12 13.62
C PHE A 32 23.85 24.18 12.34
N GLY A 33 23.50 23.02 11.76
CA GLY A 33 22.69 22.95 10.55
C GLY A 33 21.32 23.58 10.70
N VAL A 34 20.63 23.26 11.81
CA VAL A 34 19.31 23.81 12.13
C VAL A 34 19.38 25.32 12.35
N VAL A 35 20.31 25.78 13.18
CA VAL A 35 20.49 27.22 13.47
C VAL A 35 20.81 28.00 12.22
N ARG A 36 21.67 27.47 11.34
CA ARG A 36 21.99 28.12 10.07
C ARG A 36 20.74 28.28 9.20
N HIS A 37 19.95 27.23 9.08
CA HIS A 37 18.71 27.29 8.30
C HIS A 37 17.73 28.32 8.87
N LEU A 38 17.53 28.32 10.19
CA LEU A 38 16.68 29.31 10.86
C LEU A 38 17.17 30.74 10.67
N PHE A 39 18.48 30.95 10.78
CA PHE A 39 19.12 32.25 10.57
C PHE A 39 18.89 32.78 9.15
N ASP A 40 19.01 31.93 8.13
CA ASP A 40 18.72 32.28 6.74
C ASP A 40 17.24 32.64 6.56
N ARG A 41 16.33 31.91 7.20
CA ARG A 41 14.88 32.21 7.18
C ARG A 41 14.56 33.53 7.87
N ILE A 42 15.18 33.86 9.01
CA ILE A 42 14.98 35.14 9.69
C ILE A 42 15.44 36.31 8.82
N LYS A 43 16.63 36.19 8.21
CA LYS A 43 17.15 37.21 7.28
C LYS A 43 16.26 37.38 6.05
N PHE A 44 15.75 36.28 5.51
CA PHE A 44 14.78 36.32 4.42
C PHE A 44 13.51 37.10 4.84
N GLY A 45 12.92 36.77 5.98
CA GLY A 45 11.75 37.48 6.53
C GLY A 45 12.01 38.97 6.73
N ALA A 46 13.16 39.33 7.33
CA ALA A 46 13.55 40.73 7.51
C ALA A 46 13.70 41.48 6.18
N LYS A 47 14.27 40.83 5.14
CA LYS A 47 14.37 41.41 3.80
C LYS A 47 13.00 41.67 3.17
N VAL A 48 12.05 40.74 3.31
CA VAL A 48 10.68 40.89 2.80
C VAL A 48 9.94 41.99 3.58
N LEU A 49 10.06 41.99 4.91
CA LEU A 49 9.46 42.99 5.79
C LEU A 49 10.00 44.41 5.53
N ALA A 50 11.31 44.56 5.34
CA ALA A 50 11.92 45.85 5.00
C ALA A 50 11.32 46.45 3.71
N ARG A 51 11.10 45.60 2.69
CA ARG A 51 10.43 46.02 1.45
C ARG A 51 8.97 46.40 1.68
N ALA A 52 8.24 45.64 2.49
CA ALA A 52 6.82 45.90 2.76
C ALA A 52 6.58 47.14 3.63
N SER A 53 7.47 47.43 4.57
CA SER A 53 7.38 48.56 5.52
C SER A 53 8.08 49.83 5.05
N GLY A 54 9.04 49.73 4.14
CA GLY A 54 9.97 50.83 3.83
C GLY A 54 11.05 51.06 4.89
N ALA A 55 11.11 50.23 5.93
CA ALA A 55 12.12 50.33 6.99
C ALA A 55 13.50 49.84 6.53
N THR A 56 14.55 50.21 7.27
CA THR A 56 15.88 49.65 7.02
C THR A 56 15.91 48.17 7.36
N HIS A 57 16.81 47.41 6.71
CA HIS A 57 16.97 45.98 7.00
C HIS A 57 17.32 45.70 8.47
N SER A 58 18.10 46.58 9.11
CA SER A 58 18.44 46.43 10.53
C SER A 58 17.22 46.62 11.44
N THR A 59 16.35 47.56 11.11
CA THR A 59 15.07 47.76 11.82
C THR A 59 14.16 46.55 11.65
N ALA A 60 14.06 46.03 10.42
CA ALA A 60 13.26 44.83 10.14
C ALA A 60 13.78 43.59 10.89
N LEU A 61 15.09 43.43 11.05
CA LEU A 61 15.67 42.36 11.87
C LEU A 61 15.26 42.46 13.35
N ASN A 62 15.16 43.68 13.90
CA ASN A 62 14.67 43.87 15.27
C ASN A 62 13.19 43.51 15.40
N HIS A 63 12.33 43.95 14.46
CA HIS A 63 10.92 43.56 14.47
C HIS A 63 10.73 42.05 14.35
N MET A 64 11.53 41.38 13.51
CA MET A 64 11.53 39.91 13.43
C MET A 64 11.92 39.28 14.77
N ALA A 65 12.98 39.78 15.42
CA ALA A 65 13.40 39.27 16.71
C ALA A 65 12.31 39.42 17.78
N GLU A 66 11.67 40.60 17.84
CA GLU A 66 10.56 40.87 18.76
C GLU A 66 9.37 39.93 18.52
N ALA A 67 9.02 39.68 17.26
CA ALA A 67 7.95 38.74 16.90
C ALA A 67 8.25 37.30 17.34
N LEU A 68 9.54 36.93 17.37
CA LEU A 68 10.03 35.63 17.83
C LEU A 68 10.28 35.57 19.35
N GLY A 69 9.93 36.62 20.10
CA GLY A 69 10.05 36.65 21.56
C GLY A 69 11.39 37.18 22.10
N PHE A 70 12.21 37.80 21.26
CA PHE A 70 13.51 38.37 21.64
C PHE A 70 13.48 39.89 21.61
N ALA A 71 14.08 40.55 22.59
CA ALA A 71 14.05 42.02 22.66
C ALA A 71 14.74 42.71 21.48
N THR A 72 15.78 42.09 20.90
CA THR A 72 16.55 42.66 19.79
C THR A 72 17.12 41.56 18.88
N TRP A 73 17.48 41.94 17.65
CA TRP A 73 18.24 41.05 16.76
C TRP A 73 19.54 40.57 17.39
N HIS A 74 20.23 41.42 18.15
CA HIS A 74 21.46 41.04 18.82
C HIS A 74 21.23 39.92 19.84
N SER A 75 20.16 40.00 20.65
CA SER A 75 19.80 38.95 21.61
C SER A 75 19.43 37.63 20.93
N LEU A 76 18.66 37.67 19.84
CA LEU A 76 18.31 36.48 19.06
C LEU A 76 19.56 35.85 18.43
N ASN A 77 20.40 36.65 17.79
CA ASN A 77 21.63 36.17 17.17
C ASN A 77 22.60 35.57 18.20
N ALA A 78 22.76 36.18 19.37
CA ALA A 78 23.57 35.62 20.44
C ALA A 78 23.02 34.27 20.94
N HIS A 79 21.69 34.15 21.07
CA HIS A 79 21.01 32.90 21.43
C HIS A 79 21.30 31.79 20.40
N LEU A 80 21.11 32.10 19.11
CA LEU A 80 21.38 31.18 18.01
C LEU A 80 22.85 30.74 17.97
N ILE A 81 23.80 31.67 18.16
CA ILE A 81 25.24 31.36 18.21
C ILE A 81 25.54 30.39 19.36
N GLY A 82 24.96 30.62 20.53
CA GLY A 82 25.11 29.72 21.70
C GLY A 82 24.67 28.29 21.39
N ILE A 83 23.53 28.13 20.72
CA ILE A 83 23.03 26.81 20.30
C ILE A 83 23.93 26.19 19.23
N SER A 84 24.34 26.96 18.22
CA SER A 84 25.20 26.44 17.15
C SER A 84 26.60 26.00 17.61
N SER A 85 27.06 26.55 18.74
CA SER A 85 28.36 26.23 19.34
C SER A 85 28.26 25.13 20.41
N SER A 86 27.05 24.66 20.70
CA SER A 86 26.82 23.58 21.66
C SER A 86 27.24 22.23 21.06
N PRO A 87 27.97 21.39 21.80
CA PRO A 87 28.16 19.98 21.45
C PRO A 87 26.83 19.25 21.17
N PRO A 88 26.88 18.14 20.42
CA PRO A 88 25.75 17.23 20.32
C PRO A 88 25.23 16.81 21.70
N ASP A 89 23.92 16.64 21.82
CA ASP A 89 23.19 16.34 23.07
C ASP A 89 23.32 17.36 24.22
N SER A 90 23.92 18.54 23.99
CA SER A 90 24.14 19.53 25.05
C SER A 90 23.25 20.78 24.97
N VAL A 91 22.27 20.81 24.05
CA VAL A 91 21.34 21.94 23.92
C VAL A 91 20.42 21.97 25.14
N SER A 92 20.46 23.07 25.90
CA SER A 92 19.69 23.17 27.14
C SER A 92 18.19 23.31 26.88
N LEU A 93 17.39 22.79 27.81
CA LEU A 93 15.93 22.89 27.76
C LEU A 93 15.45 24.36 27.65
N GLU A 94 16.03 25.26 28.43
CA GLU A 94 15.70 26.69 28.35
C GLU A 94 15.93 27.26 26.94
N SER A 95 16.96 26.76 26.24
CA SER A 95 17.26 27.18 24.88
C SER A 95 16.20 26.73 23.88
N LEU A 96 15.69 25.50 24.04
CA LEU A 96 14.60 24.94 23.24
C LEU A 96 13.28 25.68 23.50
N THR A 97 12.93 25.94 24.76
CA THR A 97 11.72 26.71 25.10
C THR A 97 11.73 28.08 24.44
N ARG A 98 12.87 28.79 24.45
CA ARG A 98 13.01 30.09 23.78
C ARG A 98 12.97 30.00 22.25
N LEU A 99 13.32 28.85 21.66
CA LEU A 99 13.25 28.62 20.23
C LEU A 99 11.86 28.22 19.73
N SER A 100 10.94 27.80 20.60
CA SER A 100 9.59 27.33 20.22
C SER A 100 8.88 28.28 19.24
N GLN A 101 8.95 29.59 19.49
CA GLN A 101 8.34 30.64 18.66
C GLN A 101 8.97 30.78 17.27
N SER A 102 10.16 30.23 17.07
CA SER A 102 10.88 30.24 15.80
C SER A 102 10.57 29.04 14.92
N LEU A 103 9.88 28.01 15.44
CA LEU A 103 9.51 26.81 14.69
C LEU A 103 8.63 27.13 13.48
N VAL A 104 7.75 28.13 13.58
CA VAL A 104 6.93 28.61 12.46
C VAL A 104 7.76 28.96 11.21
N LEU A 105 8.99 29.45 11.40
CA LEU A 105 9.87 29.81 10.28
C LEU A 105 10.49 28.57 9.59
N LEU A 106 10.45 27.41 10.24
CA LEU A 106 10.95 26.14 9.72
C LEU A 106 9.89 25.32 9.00
N ILE A 107 8.61 25.73 9.04
CA ILE A 107 7.53 25.10 8.28
C ILE A 107 7.89 25.09 6.79
N ARG A 108 7.88 23.88 6.20
CA ARG A 108 8.14 23.65 4.78
C ARG A 108 6.82 23.53 4.03
N SER A 109 6.34 24.66 3.51
CA SER A 109 5.15 24.67 2.67
C SER A 109 5.47 24.11 1.28
N ARG A 110 4.62 23.21 0.79
CA ARG A 110 4.64 22.70 -0.59
C ARG A 110 3.69 23.53 -1.46
N PRO A 111 3.97 23.73 -2.76
CA PRO A 111 3.11 24.53 -3.64
C PRO A 111 1.73 23.92 -3.89
N ASP A 112 1.62 22.58 -3.77
CA ASP A 112 0.41 21.82 -4.06
C ASP A 112 -0.30 21.31 -2.78
N LYS A 113 0.18 21.64 -1.57
CA LYS A 113 -0.44 21.23 -0.30
C LYS A 113 -0.91 22.47 0.47
N ALA A 114 -2.15 22.42 0.98
CA ALA A 114 -2.60 23.38 1.98
C ALA A 114 -1.74 23.27 3.24
N LEU A 115 -1.63 24.37 3.98
CA LEU A 115 -1.11 24.31 5.34
C LEU A 115 -2.16 23.64 6.24
N SER A 116 -1.71 22.84 7.21
CA SER A 116 -2.61 22.31 8.25
C SER A 116 -3.20 23.45 9.10
N GLU A 117 -4.29 23.18 9.83
CA GLU A 117 -4.91 24.20 10.70
C GLU A 117 -3.90 24.76 11.72
N ASP A 118 -3.08 23.90 12.31
CA ASP A 118 -2.04 24.28 13.27
C ASP A 118 -0.94 25.15 12.62
N GLN A 119 -0.52 24.82 11.40
CA GLN A 119 0.43 25.65 10.64
C GLN A 119 -0.17 27.02 10.30
N VAL A 120 -1.44 27.08 9.89
CA VAL A 120 -2.15 28.34 9.62
C VAL A 120 -2.22 29.19 10.88
N LEU A 121 -2.60 28.60 12.02
CA LEU A 121 -2.66 29.27 13.32
C LEU A 121 -1.30 29.80 13.75
N ALA A 122 -0.23 29.00 13.60
CA ALA A 122 1.12 29.43 13.92
C ALA A 122 1.57 30.64 13.08
N PHE A 123 1.28 30.65 11.78
CA PHE A 123 1.57 31.81 10.93
C PHE A 123 0.72 33.03 11.28
N GLN A 124 -0.54 32.85 11.68
CA GLN A 124 -1.40 33.95 12.15
C GLN A 124 -0.90 34.54 13.47
N GLU A 125 -0.45 33.70 14.42
CA GLU A 125 0.13 34.16 15.68
C GLU A 125 1.44 34.92 15.42
N PHE A 126 2.32 34.36 14.58
CA PHE A 126 3.54 35.03 14.15
C PHE A 126 3.26 36.38 13.47
N GLY A 127 2.32 36.41 12.52
CA GLY A 127 1.88 37.62 11.84
C GLY A 127 1.34 38.68 12.80
N THR A 128 0.58 38.27 13.82
CA THR A 128 0.05 39.18 14.85
C THR A 128 1.16 39.79 15.70
N LYS A 129 2.14 38.99 16.12
CA LYS A 129 3.31 39.47 16.87
C LYS A 129 4.15 40.42 16.00
N LEU A 130 4.31 40.11 14.73
CA LEU A 130 5.04 40.94 13.78
C LEU A 130 4.30 42.26 13.47
N ALA A 131 2.97 42.24 13.41
CA ALA A 131 2.13 43.43 13.27
C ALA A 131 2.34 44.38 14.44
N LYS A 132 2.34 43.84 15.67
CA LYS A 132 2.60 44.60 16.89
C LYS A 132 4.00 45.22 16.90
N ALA A 133 5.02 44.46 16.50
CA ALA A 133 6.41 44.93 16.49
C ALA A 133 6.67 45.98 15.39
N SER A 134 6.11 45.78 14.19
CA SER A 134 6.38 46.63 13.02
C SER A 134 5.41 47.80 12.83
N GLY A 135 4.24 47.77 13.49
CA GLY A 135 3.15 48.74 13.30
C GLY A 135 2.39 48.59 11.97
N LEU A 136 2.67 47.54 11.19
CA LEU A 136 1.94 47.27 9.94
C LEU A 136 0.62 46.52 10.19
N PRO A 137 -0.40 46.70 9.34
CA PRO A 137 -1.63 45.90 9.39
C PRO A 137 -1.34 44.40 9.22
N LEU A 138 -2.05 43.56 9.99
CA LEU A 138 -1.89 42.10 9.95
C LEU A 138 -2.11 41.55 8.53
N GLU A 139 -3.17 41.94 7.85
CA GLU A 139 -3.50 41.49 6.48
C GLU A 139 -2.33 41.70 5.52
N LYS A 140 -1.72 42.90 5.55
CA LYS A 140 -0.55 43.22 4.73
C LYS A 140 0.65 42.31 5.05
N LEU A 141 0.86 41.96 6.31
CA LEU A 141 1.95 41.05 6.71
C LEU A 141 1.68 39.60 6.33
N MET A 142 0.43 39.15 6.43
CA MET A 142 0.03 37.83 5.98
C MET A 142 0.26 37.69 4.47
N ASP A 143 -0.15 38.68 3.69
CA ASP A 143 -0.02 38.68 2.22
C ASP A 143 1.40 38.91 1.70
N THR A 144 2.30 39.45 2.52
CA THR A 144 3.69 39.73 2.08
C THR A 144 4.72 38.85 2.75
N VAL A 145 4.75 38.78 4.08
CA VAL A 145 5.80 38.07 4.83
C VAL A 145 5.43 36.60 5.00
N CYS A 146 4.24 36.29 5.52
CA CYS A 146 3.83 34.91 5.79
C CYS A 146 3.64 34.11 4.49
N SER A 147 2.99 34.70 3.48
CA SER A 147 2.87 34.11 2.14
C SER A 147 4.23 33.80 1.52
N ALA A 148 5.21 34.71 1.65
CA ALA A 148 6.55 34.53 1.10
C ALA A 148 7.33 33.41 1.78
N PHE A 149 7.14 33.18 3.10
CA PHE A 149 7.72 32.03 3.79
C PHE A 149 7.19 30.69 3.24
N CYS A 150 5.98 30.70 2.69
CA CYS A 150 5.31 29.58 2.05
C CYS A 150 5.46 29.57 0.52
N GLY A 151 6.23 30.51 -0.06
CA GLY A 151 6.42 30.63 -1.50
C GLY A 151 5.18 31.07 -2.29
N GLY A 152 4.14 31.60 -1.64
CA GLY A 152 2.93 32.12 -2.28
C GLY A 152 2.99 33.63 -2.53
N LYS A 153 2.10 34.14 -3.39
CA LYS A 153 1.97 35.57 -3.69
C LYS A 153 1.01 36.30 -2.75
N SER A 154 0.07 35.57 -2.15
CA SER A 154 -0.86 36.06 -1.13
C SER A 154 -1.14 34.97 -0.10
N TRP A 155 -1.68 35.35 1.05
CA TRP A 155 -2.08 34.38 2.08
C TRP A 155 -3.28 33.55 1.63
N MET A 156 -4.21 34.17 0.90
CA MET A 156 -5.34 33.48 0.29
C MET A 156 -4.87 32.37 -0.66
N GLU A 157 -3.86 32.65 -1.51
CA GLU A 157 -3.27 31.62 -2.39
C GLU A 157 -2.76 30.43 -1.57
N VAL A 158 -1.93 30.69 -0.55
CA VAL A 158 -1.33 29.65 0.29
C VAL A 158 -2.40 28.78 0.98
N ASN A 159 -3.44 29.41 1.54
CA ASN A 159 -4.53 28.70 2.20
C ASN A 159 -5.44 27.92 1.24
N SER A 160 -5.48 28.31 -0.04
CA SER A 160 -6.30 27.67 -1.07
C SER A 160 -5.57 26.57 -1.84
N ARG A 161 -4.30 26.27 -1.49
CA ARG A 161 -3.52 25.24 -2.17
C ARG A 161 -4.18 23.89 -2.01
N THR A 162 -4.24 23.14 -3.10
CA THR A 162 -4.76 21.80 -3.12
C THR A 162 -4.10 21.07 -4.27
N PRO A 163 -3.78 19.78 -4.12
CA PRO A 163 -3.16 19.04 -5.19
C PRO A 163 -4.13 18.85 -6.37
N MET A 164 -5.44 19.06 -6.15
CA MET A 164 -6.46 19.13 -7.20
C MET A 164 -6.18 20.23 -8.24
N ASN A 165 -5.47 21.30 -7.87
CA ASN A 165 -5.17 22.43 -8.75
C ASN A 165 -3.75 22.39 -9.33
N THR A 166 -3.00 21.31 -9.11
CA THR A 166 -1.63 21.24 -9.62
C THR A 166 -1.59 21.27 -11.14
N THR A 167 -0.56 21.92 -11.68
CA THR A 167 -0.25 21.92 -13.12
C THR A 167 0.94 21.02 -13.45
N VAL A 168 1.59 20.47 -12.42
CA VAL A 168 2.70 19.53 -12.56
C VAL A 168 2.14 18.15 -12.90
N PRO A 169 2.72 17.40 -13.86
CA PRO A 169 2.29 16.04 -14.11
C PRO A 169 2.37 15.17 -12.84
N LEU A 170 1.28 14.49 -12.50
CA LEU A 170 1.21 13.62 -11.32
C LEU A 170 2.19 12.44 -11.39
N TYR A 171 2.48 11.94 -12.60
CA TYR A 171 3.32 10.78 -12.82
C TYR A 171 4.37 11.06 -13.89
N LYS A 172 5.55 10.47 -13.70
CA LYS A 172 6.54 10.24 -14.74
C LYS A 172 7.02 8.79 -14.70
N PHE A 173 7.62 8.31 -15.78
CA PHE A 173 8.25 7.00 -15.83
C PHE A 173 9.77 7.13 -15.94
N GLU A 174 10.48 6.44 -15.08
CA GLU A 174 11.94 6.35 -15.08
C GLU A 174 12.39 4.92 -15.34
N ILE A 175 13.53 4.78 -16.02
CA ILE A 175 14.20 3.51 -16.24
C ILE A 175 15.56 3.60 -15.58
N ASP A 176 15.87 2.67 -14.67
CA ASP A 176 17.18 2.60 -14.04
C ASP A 176 18.24 1.91 -14.92
N ASN A 177 19.47 1.83 -14.41
CA ASN A 177 20.60 1.24 -15.13
C ASN A 177 20.42 -0.25 -15.42
N GLU A 178 19.62 -0.97 -14.63
CA GLU A 178 19.32 -2.39 -14.79
C GLU A 178 18.10 -2.62 -15.70
N LYS A 179 17.55 -1.55 -16.28
CA LYS A 179 16.34 -1.53 -17.11
C LYS A 179 15.06 -1.84 -16.34
N HIS A 180 15.05 -1.64 -15.02
CA HIS A 180 13.84 -1.68 -14.23
C HIS A 180 13.10 -0.36 -14.39
N GLY A 181 11.82 -0.46 -14.70
CA GLY A 181 10.93 0.66 -14.93
C GLY A 181 10.15 0.97 -13.68
N ARG A 182 10.06 2.24 -13.33
CA ARG A 182 9.27 2.71 -12.20
C ARG A 182 8.49 3.96 -12.53
N PHE A 183 7.27 4.03 -12.03
CA PHE A 183 6.56 5.31 -11.95
C PHE A 183 7.14 6.13 -10.81
N ILE A 184 7.15 7.45 -10.97
CA ILE A 184 7.51 8.39 -9.91
C ILE A 184 6.34 9.34 -9.76
N TRP A 185 5.88 9.47 -8.53
CA TRP A 185 4.85 10.42 -8.13
C TRP A 185 5.45 11.82 -7.99
N SER A 186 4.70 12.84 -8.41
CA SER A 186 4.96 14.21 -7.95
C SER A 186 4.52 14.36 -6.50
N GLU A 187 4.95 15.45 -5.84
CA GLU A 187 4.48 15.76 -4.48
C GLU A 187 2.95 15.89 -4.44
N ALA A 188 2.34 16.53 -5.46
CA ALA A 188 0.88 16.62 -5.54
C ALA A 188 0.20 15.24 -5.67
N CYS A 189 0.83 14.30 -6.38
CA CYS A 189 0.31 12.94 -6.50
C CYS A 189 0.39 12.20 -5.16
N ASP A 190 1.48 12.35 -4.42
CA ASP A 190 1.67 11.78 -3.09
C ASP A 190 0.53 12.22 -2.16
N GLU A 191 0.26 13.54 -2.10
CA GLU A 191 -0.83 14.10 -1.28
C GLU A 191 -2.23 13.65 -1.74
N LEU A 192 -2.45 13.47 -3.04
CA LEU A 192 -3.71 12.92 -3.56
C LEU A 192 -3.91 11.45 -3.19
N VAL A 193 -2.82 10.66 -3.19
CA VAL A 193 -2.86 9.27 -2.75
C VAL A 193 -3.17 9.18 -1.26
N ASP A 194 -2.51 9.98 -0.43
CA ASP A 194 -2.80 10.04 1.01
C ASP A 194 -4.27 10.42 1.26
N SER A 195 -4.77 11.46 0.57
CA SER A 195 -6.18 11.86 0.66
C SER A 195 -7.16 10.78 0.19
N LEU A 196 -6.78 10.01 -0.84
CA LEU A 196 -7.58 8.89 -1.35
C LEU A 196 -7.62 7.74 -0.34
N ASP A 197 -6.48 7.40 0.26
CA ASP A 197 -6.38 6.35 1.26
C ASP A 197 -7.23 6.70 2.50
N GLU A 198 -7.21 7.95 2.95
CA GLU A 198 -8.05 8.44 4.06
C GLU A 198 -9.55 8.27 3.81
N VAL A 199 -10.02 8.46 2.58
CA VAL A 199 -11.46 8.36 2.26
C VAL A 199 -11.91 6.96 1.86
N TYR A 200 -11.04 6.15 1.26
CA TYR A 200 -11.44 4.87 0.63
C TYR A 200 -10.93 3.63 1.36
N GLN A 201 -9.75 3.65 1.99
CA GLN A 201 -9.11 2.43 2.50
C GLN A 201 -9.95 1.72 3.57
N ASP A 202 -10.60 2.49 4.44
CA ASP A 202 -11.43 1.97 5.55
C ASP A 202 -12.94 2.13 5.28
N SER A 203 -13.33 2.21 4.00
CA SER A 203 -14.74 2.31 3.60
C SER A 203 -15.42 0.94 3.59
N ASP A 204 -16.09 0.59 4.69
CA ASP A 204 -16.76 -0.72 4.83
C ASP A 204 -18.29 -0.65 4.68
N THR A 205 -18.87 0.54 4.79
CA THR A 205 -20.33 0.73 4.65
C THR A 205 -20.71 1.30 3.29
N PRO A 206 -21.91 1.00 2.77
CA PRO A 206 -22.40 1.58 1.51
C PRO A 206 -22.39 3.13 1.49
N GLU A 207 -22.60 3.77 2.65
CA GLU A 207 -22.54 5.23 2.77
C GLU A 207 -21.11 5.76 2.64
N GLN A 208 -20.14 5.12 3.31
CA GLN A 208 -18.73 5.47 3.18
C GLN A 208 -18.24 5.29 1.74
N VAL A 209 -18.55 4.15 1.11
CA VAL A 209 -18.20 3.88 -0.30
C VAL A 209 -18.83 4.93 -1.22
N SER A 210 -20.08 5.34 -1.00
CA SER A 210 -20.75 6.40 -1.78
C SER A 210 -20.08 7.77 -1.62
N ASN A 211 -19.66 8.11 -0.41
CA ASN A 211 -18.91 9.34 -0.15
C ASN A 211 -17.52 9.32 -0.79
N ALA A 212 -16.81 8.19 -0.68
CA ALA A 212 -15.52 7.97 -1.33
C ALA A 212 -15.66 8.08 -2.85
N LYS A 213 -16.67 7.44 -3.45
CA LYS A 213 -16.97 7.54 -4.88
C LYS A 213 -17.17 8.98 -5.32
N ARG A 214 -17.93 9.78 -4.57
CA ARG A 214 -18.15 11.21 -4.88
C ARG A 214 -16.86 12.01 -4.83
N TRP A 215 -16.01 11.77 -3.82
CA TRP A 215 -14.71 12.41 -3.72
C TRP A 215 -13.81 12.01 -4.90
N ILE A 216 -13.77 10.73 -5.24
CA ILE A 216 -13.01 10.18 -6.38
C ILE A 216 -13.47 10.84 -7.69
N GLU A 217 -14.78 10.96 -7.92
CA GLU A 217 -15.32 11.59 -9.12
C GLU A 217 -14.94 13.07 -9.22
N ASP A 218 -15.00 13.82 -8.11
CA ASP A 218 -14.55 15.21 -8.05
C ASP A 218 -13.04 15.33 -8.29
N ALA A 219 -12.25 14.44 -7.68
CA ALA A 219 -10.81 14.38 -7.89
C ALA A 219 -10.44 14.13 -9.36
N LEU A 220 -11.15 13.21 -10.02
CA LEU A 220 -10.94 12.89 -11.42
C LEU A 220 -11.45 13.98 -12.38
N ALA A 221 -12.43 14.79 -11.96
CA ALA A 221 -12.86 15.97 -12.71
C ALA A 221 -11.77 17.05 -12.76
N HIS A 222 -11.07 17.27 -11.65
CA HIS A 222 -9.97 18.24 -11.55
C HIS A 222 -8.64 17.68 -12.08
N GLN A 223 -8.35 16.42 -11.78
CA GLN A 223 -7.11 15.73 -12.13
C GLN A 223 -7.42 14.41 -12.87
N PRO A 224 -7.82 14.46 -14.15
CA PRO A 224 -8.11 13.25 -14.92
C PRO A 224 -6.92 12.28 -15.04
N GLY A 225 -5.70 12.78 -14.81
CA GLY A 225 -4.48 11.98 -14.81
C GLY A 225 -4.24 11.15 -13.55
N PHE A 226 -5.07 11.29 -12.51
CA PHE A 226 -4.88 10.61 -11.22
C PHE A 226 -5.23 9.11 -11.33
N LEU A 227 -4.20 8.27 -11.49
CA LEU A 227 -4.33 6.86 -11.90
C LEU A 227 -4.91 5.98 -10.78
N GLU A 228 -4.58 6.28 -9.53
CA GLU A 228 -4.99 5.56 -8.33
C GLU A 228 -6.49 5.77 -8.07
N ALA A 229 -6.99 7.01 -8.17
CA ALA A 229 -8.44 7.27 -8.15
C ALA A 229 -9.18 6.57 -9.30
N GLY A 230 -8.58 6.51 -10.49
CA GLY A 230 -9.13 5.77 -11.62
C GLY A 230 -9.24 4.26 -11.36
N LEU A 231 -8.26 3.68 -10.66
CA LEU A 231 -8.29 2.30 -10.20
C LEU A 231 -9.40 2.07 -9.17
N CYS A 232 -9.48 2.91 -8.14
CA CYS A 232 -10.52 2.80 -7.10
C CYS A 232 -11.93 2.96 -7.69
N LEU A 233 -12.14 3.91 -8.61
CA LEU A 233 -13.43 4.06 -9.27
C LEU A 233 -13.81 2.80 -10.06
N ALA A 234 -12.86 2.23 -10.81
CA ALA A 234 -13.11 0.99 -11.54
C ALA A 234 -13.42 -0.19 -10.61
N GLN A 235 -12.76 -0.26 -9.45
CA GLN A 235 -13.01 -1.27 -8.43
C GLN A 235 -14.43 -1.12 -7.86
N ILE A 236 -14.84 0.09 -7.50
CA ILE A 236 -16.21 0.36 -7.01
C ILE A 236 -17.27 -0.14 -8.00
N TYR A 237 -17.13 0.18 -9.30
CA TYR A 237 -18.07 -0.31 -10.31
C TYR A 237 -18.03 -1.84 -10.49
N TYR A 238 -16.85 -2.45 -10.34
CA TYR A 238 -16.70 -3.90 -10.38
C TYR A 238 -17.43 -4.57 -9.21
N ASP A 239 -17.26 -4.04 -7.99
CA ASP A 239 -17.90 -4.54 -6.77
C ASP A 239 -19.43 -4.32 -6.80
N GLU A 240 -19.90 -3.25 -7.46
CA GLU A 240 -21.32 -3.00 -7.75
C GLU A 240 -21.90 -3.93 -8.84
N GLY A 241 -21.06 -4.72 -9.52
CA GLY A 241 -21.44 -5.64 -10.60
C GLY A 241 -21.58 -4.99 -11.98
N ASP A 242 -21.25 -3.71 -12.14
CA ASP A 242 -21.24 -3.02 -13.43
C ASP A 242 -19.93 -3.27 -14.20
N LEU A 243 -19.79 -4.49 -14.72
CA LEU A 243 -18.60 -4.93 -15.45
C LEU A 243 -18.29 -4.08 -16.69
N ASN A 244 -19.31 -3.50 -17.34
CA ASN A 244 -19.11 -2.67 -18.53
C ASN A 244 -18.43 -1.36 -18.18
N GLU A 245 -18.93 -0.68 -17.15
CA GLU A 245 -18.38 0.60 -16.71
C GLU A 245 -17.01 0.41 -16.06
N ALA A 246 -16.84 -0.62 -15.23
CA ALA A 246 -15.56 -1.01 -14.67
C ALA A 246 -14.52 -1.27 -15.78
N LEU A 247 -14.89 -2.02 -16.83
CA LEU A 247 -13.99 -2.30 -17.95
C LEU A 247 -13.63 -1.03 -18.74
N ARG A 248 -14.60 -0.14 -18.98
CA ARG A 248 -14.39 1.12 -19.69
C ARG A 248 -13.36 1.99 -18.96
N ILE A 249 -13.52 2.12 -17.65
CA ILE A 249 -12.65 2.92 -16.79
C ILE A 249 -11.25 2.30 -16.71
N VAL A 250 -11.14 1.02 -16.33
CA VAL A 250 -9.84 0.34 -16.19
C VAL A 250 -9.06 0.34 -17.50
N TYR A 251 -9.72 0.16 -18.65
CA TYR A 251 -9.07 0.24 -19.96
C TYR A 251 -8.52 1.64 -20.26
N GLY A 252 -9.31 2.67 -19.94
CA GLY A 252 -8.91 4.07 -20.08
C GLY A 252 -7.67 4.40 -19.24
N TYR A 253 -7.65 3.98 -17.97
CA TYR A 253 -6.51 4.22 -17.08
C TYR A 253 -5.28 3.40 -17.42
N ILE A 254 -5.43 2.12 -17.82
CA ILE A 254 -4.29 1.35 -18.35
C ILE A 254 -3.68 2.05 -19.57
N THR A 255 -4.51 2.59 -20.47
CA THR A 255 -4.02 3.31 -21.65
C THR A 255 -3.24 4.57 -21.25
N ARG A 256 -3.73 5.34 -20.28
CA ARG A 256 -3.03 6.52 -19.74
C ARG A 256 -1.69 6.12 -19.11
N THR A 257 -1.69 5.08 -18.29
CA THR A 257 -0.48 4.53 -17.66
C THR A 257 0.54 4.07 -18.70
N GLU A 258 0.11 3.32 -19.71
CA GLU A 258 0.99 2.83 -20.78
C GLU A 258 1.57 3.95 -21.65
N ASN A 259 0.85 5.07 -21.81
CA ASN A 259 1.36 6.24 -22.53
C ASN A 259 2.51 6.95 -21.81
N LEU A 260 2.66 6.74 -20.50
CA LEU A 260 3.82 7.24 -19.74
C LEU A 260 5.06 6.38 -19.96
N ILE A 261 4.90 5.12 -20.38
CA ILE A 261 6.00 4.18 -20.58
C ILE A 261 6.65 4.44 -21.94
N PRO A 262 8.00 4.57 -22.03
CA PRO A 262 8.69 4.77 -23.29
C PRO A 262 8.35 3.71 -24.34
N LYS A 263 8.06 4.15 -25.57
CA LYS A 263 7.74 3.25 -26.68
C LYS A 263 8.86 2.22 -26.88
N GLY A 264 8.46 0.95 -26.96
CA GLY A 264 9.39 -0.16 -27.16
C GLY A 264 10.10 -0.64 -25.89
N TYR A 265 9.77 -0.10 -24.71
CA TYR A 265 10.25 -0.63 -23.44
C TYR A 265 9.80 -2.08 -23.24
N ARG A 266 10.77 -2.95 -22.88
CA ARG A 266 10.57 -4.40 -22.66
C ARG A 266 11.13 -4.89 -21.33
N GLY A 267 11.49 -3.96 -20.45
CA GLY A 267 12.02 -4.29 -19.12
C GLY A 267 10.92 -4.68 -18.13
N LYS A 268 11.31 -4.86 -16.88
CA LYS A 268 10.43 -5.21 -15.77
C LYS A 268 9.86 -3.96 -15.12
N ILE A 269 8.60 -4.05 -14.71
CA ILE A 269 7.97 -3.05 -13.84
C ILE A 269 7.62 -3.83 -12.59
N GLU A 270 8.49 -3.81 -11.59
CA GLU A 270 8.40 -4.73 -10.45
C GLU A 270 7.44 -4.19 -9.39
N TRP A 271 6.70 -5.09 -8.76
CA TRP A 271 5.75 -4.79 -7.67
C TRP A 271 6.44 -4.25 -6.40
N GLY A 272 7.73 -4.58 -6.22
CA GLY A 272 8.52 -4.14 -5.06
C GLY A 272 8.59 -2.61 -4.94
N PHE A 273 8.48 -1.88 -6.05
CA PHE A 273 8.33 -0.43 -6.03
C PHE A 273 6.87 -0.07 -5.75
N HIS A 274 6.60 0.64 -4.64
CA HIS A 274 5.23 1.00 -4.25
C HIS A 274 4.50 1.76 -5.36
N THR A 275 5.20 2.67 -6.05
CA THR A 275 4.68 3.46 -7.16
C THR A 275 4.31 2.63 -8.39
N ASN A 276 4.71 1.35 -8.49
CA ASN A 276 4.30 0.47 -9.57
C ASN A 276 3.02 -0.31 -9.27
N ARG A 277 2.60 -0.37 -8.00
CA ARG A 277 1.52 -1.26 -7.56
C ARG A 277 0.18 -0.93 -8.21
N PHE A 278 -0.13 0.35 -8.39
CA PHE A 278 -1.38 0.77 -9.06
C PHE A 278 -1.50 0.17 -10.46
N TYR A 279 -0.41 0.12 -11.23
CA TYR A 279 -0.45 -0.41 -12.60
C TYR A 279 -0.69 -1.93 -12.61
N HIS A 280 -0.07 -2.65 -11.68
CA HIS A 280 -0.33 -4.08 -11.52
C HIS A 280 -1.75 -4.35 -11.07
N ARG A 281 -2.29 -3.56 -10.12
CA ARG A 281 -3.68 -3.64 -9.69
C ARG A 281 -4.67 -3.34 -10.82
N LEU A 282 -4.38 -2.35 -11.68
CA LEU A 282 -5.17 -2.10 -12.89
C LEU A 282 -5.19 -3.31 -13.84
N LEU A 283 -4.02 -3.93 -14.07
CA LEU A 283 -3.92 -5.13 -14.91
C LEU A 283 -4.62 -6.34 -14.27
N TRP A 284 -4.58 -6.46 -12.94
CA TRP A 284 -5.30 -7.48 -12.19
C TRP A 284 -6.80 -7.29 -12.31
N LEU A 285 -7.32 -6.10 -12.01
CA LEU A 285 -8.74 -5.80 -12.10
C LEU A 285 -9.29 -6.06 -13.52
N ARG A 286 -8.57 -5.63 -14.57
CA ARG A 286 -9.00 -5.92 -15.95
C ARG A 286 -8.98 -7.43 -16.26
N MET A 287 -8.03 -8.16 -15.70
CA MET A 287 -7.97 -9.62 -15.83
C MET A 287 -9.17 -10.28 -15.14
N SER A 288 -9.52 -9.88 -13.92
CA SER A 288 -10.72 -10.36 -13.21
C SER A 288 -12.01 -10.05 -13.98
N ILE A 289 -12.17 -8.82 -14.49
CA ILE A 289 -13.33 -8.46 -15.33
C ILE A 289 -13.42 -9.34 -16.58
N TYR A 290 -12.29 -9.63 -17.24
CA TYR A 290 -12.28 -10.55 -18.39
C TYR A 290 -12.58 -12.00 -18.01
N HIS A 291 -12.21 -12.43 -16.81
CA HIS A 291 -12.52 -13.76 -16.30
C HIS A 291 -14.03 -13.92 -16.05
N ASP A 292 -14.64 -12.96 -15.34
CA ASP A 292 -16.08 -12.95 -15.07
C ASP A 292 -16.90 -12.83 -16.37
N ALA A 293 -16.40 -12.08 -17.34
CA ALA A 293 -17.00 -11.97 -18.68
C ALA A 293 -16.73 -13.20 -19.58
N GLN A 294 -16.01 -14.22 -19.10
CA GLN A 294 -15.64 -15.44 -19.85
C GLN A 294 -14.84 -15.16 -21.13
N TRP A 295 -14.06 -14.07 -21.10
CA TRP A 295 -13.22 -13.59 -22.19
C TRP A 295 -11.78 -14.09 -22.06
N MET A 296 -11.64 -15.41 -21.98
CA MET A 296 -10.40 -16.09 -21.58
C MET A 296 -9.16 -15.72 -22.40
N ARG A 297 -9.32 -15.46 -23.71
CA ARG A 297 -8.21 -15.01 -24.56
C ARG A 297 -7.56 -13.72 -24.04
N TYR A 298 -8.36 -12.77 -23.57
CA TYR A 298 -7.89 -11.48 -23.06
C TYR A 298 -7.35 -11.62 -21.63
N CYS A 299 -8.00 -12.44 -20.81
CA CYS A 299 -7.54 -12.79 -19.47
C CYS A 299 -6.12 -13.41 -19.50
N LEU A 300 -5.90 -14.45 -20.32
CA LEU A 300 -4.60 -15.09 -20.51
C LEU A 300 -3.52 -14.18 -21.13
N ARG A 301 -3.91 -13.15 -21.87
CA ARG A 301 -2.97 -12.14 -22.38
C ARG A 301 -2.47 -11.26 -21.24
N ASP A 302 -3.35 -10.84 -20.36
CA ASP A 302 -3.03 -9.94 -19.25
C ASP A 302 -2.24 -10.68 -18.15
N ALA A 303 -2.60 -11.93 -17.83
CA ALA A 303 -1.81 -12.77 -16.93
C ALA A 303 -0.35 -12.93 -17.39
N ARG A 304 -0.12 -13.23 -18.68
CA ARG A 304 1.24 -13.30 -19.25
C ARG A 304 1.96 -11.96 -19.20
N LYS A 305 1.23 -10.86 -19.39
CA LYS A 305 1.81 -9.51 -19.30
C LYS A 305 2.25 -9.22 -17.87
N GLN A 306 1.43 -9.53 -16.86
CA GLN A 306 1.80 -9.37 -15.46
C GLN A 306 3.05 -10.18 -15.09
N LEU A 307 3.09 -11.47 -15.43
CA LEU A 307 4.26 -12.33 -15.16
C LEU A 307 5.54 -11.86 -15.86
N ARG A 308 5.42 -11.23 -17.04
CA ARG A 308 6.56 -10.63 -17.73
C ARG A 308 7.05 -9.35 -17.04
N LEU A 309 6.12 -8.49 -16.59
CA LEU A 309 6.45 -7.23 -15.95
C LEU A 309 6.98 -7.44 -14.53
N ASN A 310 6.41 -8.39 -13.79
CA ASN A 310 6.75 -8.70 -12.40
C ASN A 310 7.07 -10.20 -12.21
N PRO A 311 8.29 -10.66 -12.54
CA PRO A 311 8.65 -12.09 -12.42
C PRO A 311 8.64 -12.65 -10.98
N SER A 312 8.74 -11.79 -9.97
CA SER A 312 8.58 -12.19 -8.56
C SER A 312 7.14 -12.58 -8.23
N ASP A 313 6.17 -12.15 -9.05
CA ASP A 313 4.76 -12.55 -8.99
C ASP A 313 4.12 -12.37 -7.61
N ASN A 314 4.29 -11.18 -7.04
CA ASN A 314 3.72 -10.83 -5.74
C ASN A 314 2.19 -10.90 -5.67
N LEU A 315 1.50 -10.88 -6.82
CA LEU A 315 0.05 -11.00 -6.94
C LEU A 315 -0.42 -12.45 -7.10
N GLY A 316 0.49 -13.44 -7.15
CA GLY A 316 0.12 -14.84 -7.28
C GLY A 316 -0.46 -15.24 -8.65
N VAL A 317 -0.22 -14.46 -9.70
CA VAL A 317 -0.72 -14.73 -11.07
C VAL A 317 -0.25 -16.10 -11.57
N ARG A 318 0.92 -16.58 -11.14
CA ARG A 318 1.46 -17.89 -11.53
C ARG A 318 0.64 -19.05 -11.00
N TYR A 319 -0.10 -18.89 -9.90
CA TYR A 319 -0.97 -19.93 -9.36
C TYR A 319 -2.30 -20.00 -10.11
N ILE A 320 -2.86 -18.85 -10.49
CA ILE A 320 -4.13 -18.79 -11.23
C ILE A 320 -3.96 -18.99 -12.74
N TYR A 321 -2.79 -18.68 -13.32
CA TYR A 321 -2.57 -18.80 -14.77
C TYR A 321 -2.74 -20.21 -15.34
N PRO A 322 -2.22 -21.29 -14.70
CA PRO A 322 -2.52 -22.65 -15.12
C PRO A 322 -4.01 -23.00 -15.02
N LEU A 323 -4.72 -22.51 -14.01
CA LEU A 323 -6.16 -22.76 -13.84
C LEU A 323 -6.97 -22.10 -14.96
N MET A 324 -6.66 -20.84 -15.29
CA MET A 324 -7.24 -20.14 -16.45
C MET A 324 -6.95 -20.84 -17.79
N LEU A 325 -5.79 -21.51 -17.93
CA LEU A 325 -5.48 -22.31 -19.11
C LEU A 325 -6.31 -23.59 -19.17
N LEU A 326 -6.61 -24.22 -18.03
CA LEU A 326 -7.51 -25.37 -17.97
C LEU A 326 -8.93 -25.00 -18.39
N GLU A 327 -9.45 -23.89 -17.86
CA GLU A 327 -10.75 -23.33 -18.24
C GLU A 327 -10.83 -23.03 -19.74
N ALA A 328 -9.74 -22.53 -20.33
CA ALA A 328 -9.64 -22.28 -21.76
C ALA A 328 -9.40 -23.53 -22.63
N GLY A 329 -9.32 -24.73 -22.05
CA GLY A 329 -9.05 -25.98 -22.78
C GLY A 329 -7.59 -26.19 -23.23
N GLU A 330 -6.66 -25.38 -22.72
CA GLU A 330 -5.25 -25.35 -23.14
C GLU A 330 -4.38 -26.24 -22.23
N TYR A 331 -4.74 -27.52 -22.12
CA TYR A 331 -4.23 -28.45 -21.08
C TYR A 331 -2.71 -28.61 -21.06
N GLU A 332 -2.07 -28.79 -22.22
CA GLU A 332 -0.61 -28.93 -22.31
C GLU A 332 0.13 -27.66 -21.86
N LYS A 333 -0.43 -26.49 -22.16
CA LYS A 333 0.12 -25.21 -21.69
C LYS A 333 -0.08 -25.06 -20.20
N ALA A 334 -1.22 -25.50 -19.67
CA ALA A 334 -1.51 -25.48 -18.24
C ALA A 334 -0.51 -26.35 -17.47
N ALA A 335 -0.30 -27.61 -17.90
CA ALA A 335 0.68 -28.52 -17.30
C ALA A 335 2.11 -27.97 -17.34
N LYS A 336 2.48 -27.27 -18.43
CA LYS A 336 3.79 -26.60 -18.51
C LYS A 336 3.91 -25.42 -17.54
N ALA A 337 2.84 -24.64 -17.37
CA ALA A 337 2.82 -23.51 -16.45
C ALA A 337 2.85 -23.95 -14.98
N ALA A 338 2.27 -25.10 -14.65
CA ALA A 338 2.18 -25.66 -13.30
C ALA A 338 3.46 -26.37 -12.78
N ARG A 339 4.63 -26.12 -13.38
CA ARG A 339 5.89 -26.80 -12.96
C ARG A 339 6.48 -26.28 -11.64
N PHE A 340 6.07 -25.09 -11.17
CA PHE A 340 6.43 -24.46 -9.88
C PHE A 340 7.75 -24.96 -9.25
N PRO A 341 8.92 -24.48 -9.74
CA PRO A 341 10.20 -24.96 -9.23
C PRO A 341 10.38 -24.58 -7.76
N LYS A 342 10.77 -25.54 -6.92
CA LYS A 342 11.03 -25.37 -5.47
C LYS A 342 9.80 -25.04 -4.61
N GLN A 343 8.59 -25.20 -5.14
CA GLN A 343 7.34 -25.08 -4.39
C GLN A 343 6.60 -26.41 -4.43
N ASP A 344 6.01 -26.79 -3.30
CA ASP A 344 5.26 -28.04 -3.15
C ASP A 344 4.20 -27.92 -2.05
N GLY A 345 3.20 -28.79 -2.08
CA GLY A 345 2.08 -28.80 -1.14
C GLY A 345 0.97 -27.79 -1.46
N TYR A 346 -0.08 -27.79 -0.65
CA TYR A 346 -1.17 -26.79 -0.67
C TYR A 346 -1.85 -26.61 -2.05
N GLU A 347 -2.18 -25.36 -2.40
CA GLU A 347 -2.71 -24.95 -3.71
C GLU A 347 -1.84 -25.38 -4.90
N VAL A 348 -0.52 -25.44 -4.74
CA VAL A 348 0.41 -25.87 -5.80
C VAL A 348 0.16 -27.31 -6.19
N SER A 349 -0.04 -28.18 -5.19
CA SER A 349 -0.40 -29.59 -5.42
C SER A 349 -1.77 -29.70 -6.08
N LEU A 350 -2.75 -28.89 -5.70
CA LEU A 350 -4.06 -28.90 -6.35
C LEU A 350 -3.97 -28.53 -7.84
N ILE A 351 -3.26 -27.44 -8.15
CA ILE A 351 -3.06 -26.98 -9.53
C ILE A 351 -2.34 -28.06 -10.37
N ARG A 352 -1.32 -28.72 -9.79
CA ARG A 352 -0.65 -29.85 -10.43
C ARG A 352 -1.58 -31.03 -10.64
N ALA A 353 -2.44 -31.35 -9.68
CA ALA A 353 -3.40 -32.42 -9.80
C ALA A 353 -4.31 -32.20 -11.01
N PHE A 354 -4.95 -31.04 -11.09
CA PHE A 354 -5.87 -30.71 -12.17
C PHE A 354 -5.17 -30.72 -13.54
N THR A 355 -3.99 -30.13 -13.63
CA THR A 355 -3.23 -30.09 -14.89
C THR A 355 -2.74 -31.46 -15.33
N ARG A 356 -2.30 -32.32 -14.40
CA ARG A 356 -1.90 -33.71 -14.70
C ARG A 356 -3.09 -34.56 -15.12
N PHE A 357 -4.24 -34.40 -14.46
CA PHE A 357 -5.47 -35.06 -14.87
C PHE A 357 -5.86 -34.69 -16.30
N ALA A 358 -5.80 -33.41 -16.64
CA ALA A 358 -6.17 -32.89 -17.96
C ALA A 358 -5.29 -33.43 -19.10
N VAL A 359 -4.01 -33.74 -18.83
CA VAL A 359 -3.09 -34.36 -19.81
C VAL A 359 -3.02 -35.89 -19.72
N GLY A 360 -3.86 -36.51 -18.88
CA GLY A 360 -3.96 -37.97 -18.74
C GLY A 360 -2.91 -38.63 -17.82
N ASP A 361 -2.11 -37.86 -17.07
CA ASP A 361 -1.21 -38.37 -16.04
C ASP A 361 -1.99 -38.73 -14.76
N ARG A 362 -2.65 -39.90 -14.78
CA ARG A 362 -3.46 -40.40 -13.64
C ARG A 362 -2.64 -40.63 -12.36
N PRO A 363 -1.45 -41.27 -12.39
CA PRO A 363 -0.64 -41.45 -11.18
C PRO A 363 -0.23 -40.12 -10.57
N GLY A 364 0.16 -39.17 -11.43
CA GLY A 364 0.52 -37.84 -10.98
C GLY A 364 -0.67 -37.03 -10.45
N PHE A 365 -1.84 -37.15 -11.06
CA PHE A 365 -3.08 -36.58 -10.52
C PHE A 365 -3.35 -37.09 -9.10
N LEU A 366 -3.40 -38.42 -8.90
CA LEU A 366 -3.70 -39.02 -7.60
C LEU A 366 -2.73 -38.54 -6.51
N HIS A 367 -1.43 -38.56 -6.80
CA HIS A 367 -0.42 -38.12 -5.83
C HIS A 367 -0.60 -36.65 -5.42
N ASN A 368 -0.79 -35.77 -6.39
CA ASN A 368 -0.92 -34.35 -6.13
C ASN A 368 -2.27 -33.99 -5.49
N TYR A 369 -3.35 -34.68 -5.86
CA TYR A 369 -4.68 -34.44 -5.29
C TYR A 369 -4.74 -34.84 -3.82
N ILE A 370 -4.24 -36.03 -3.48
CA ILE A 370 -4.12 -36.50 -2.09
C ILE A 370 -3.23 -35.56 -1.28
N THR A 371 -2.11 -35.11 -1.87
CA THR A 371 -1.21 -34.16 -1.20
C THR A 371 -1.93 -32.85 -0.87
N ALA A 372 -2.65 -32.27 -1.84
CA ALA A 372 -3.40 -31.04 -1.64
C ALA A 372 -4.49 -31.17 -0.58
N LEU A 373 -5.24 -32.27 -0.64
CA LEU A 373 -6.32 -32.58 0.29
C LEU A 373 -5.84 -32.67 1.75
N PHE A 374 -4.69 -33.31 1.97
CA PHE A 374 -4.14 -33.49 3.32
C PHE A 374 -3.51 -32.22 3.88
N ASP A 375 -2.99 -31.36 3.01
CA ASP A 375 -2.45 -30.05 3.39
C ASP A 375 -3.57 -29.03 3.67
N VAL A 376 -4.62 -29.06 2.86
CA VAL A 376 -5.76 -28.13 2.90
C VAL A 376 -7.09 -28.91 2.92
N PRO A 377 -7.50 -29.46 4.07
CA PRO A 377 -8.78 -30.17 4.21
C PRO A 377 -10.01 -29.36 3.77
N ALA A 378 -9.92 -28.03 3.83
CA ALA A 378 -10.94 -27.12 3.29
C ALA A 378 -11.35 -27.44 1.83
N MET A 379 -10.43 -27.98 1.03
CA MET A 379 -10.68 -28.35 -0.37
C MET A 379 -11.76 -29.43 -0.53
N ARG A 380 -11.95 -30.31 0.46
CA ARG A 380 -13.07 -31.28 0.41
C ARG A 380 -14.41 -30.55 0.32
N TYR A 381 -14.58 -29.54 1.17
CA TYR A 381 -15.84 -28.81 1.26
C TYR A 381 -16.08 -27.98 0.01
N LEU A 382 -15.03 -27.37 -0.54
CA LEU A 382 -15.08 -26.67 -1.81
C LEU A 382 -15.57 -27.57 -2.94
N PHE A 383 -15.04 -28.79 -3.08
CA PHE A 383 -15.33 -29.65 -4.25
C PHE A 383 -16.53 -30.59 -4.13
N LEU A 384 -17.06 -30.80 -2.92
CA LEU A 384 -18.29 -31.56 -2.72
C LEU A 384 -19.57 -30.70 -2.78
N ASP A 385 -19.44 -29.37 -2.89
CA ASP A 385 -20.57 -28.43 -2.85
C ASP A 385 -21.54 -28.72 -1.68
N SER A 386 -20.97 -29.15 -0.55
CA SER A 386 -21.74 -29.70 0.56
C SER A 386 -21.34 -29.03 1.86
N LEU A 387 -22.06 -28.00 2.29
CA LEU A 387 -22.04 -27.56 3.68
C LEU A 387 -23.36 -26.93 4.15
N PRO A 388 -24.03 -27.54 5.15
CA PRO A 388 -24.95 -26.83 6.04
C PRO A 388 -24.20 -26.01 7.11
N GLU A 389 -23.01 -26.44 7.58
CA GLU A 389 -22.20 -25.75 8.61
C GLU A 389 -20.69 -25.99 8.41
N LEU A 390 -19.90 -24.91 8.29
CA LEU A 390 -18.44 -24.95 8.20
C LEU A 390 -17.83 -25.50 9.50
N PRO A 391 -16.85 -26.44 9.44
CA PRO A 391 -16.07 -26.86 10.61
C PRO A 391 -15.37 -25.69 11.31
N GLU A 392 -14.96 -25.89 12.56
CA GLU A 392 -14.08 -24.92 13.25
C GLU A 392 -12.83 -24.63 12.41
N ARG A 393 -12.36 -23.37 12.38
CA ARG A 393 -11.22 -22.91 11.55
C ARG A 393 -9.97 -23.79 11.70
N GLY A 394 -9.80 -24.45 12.84
CA GLY A 394 -8.69 -25.35 13.10
C GLY A 394 -8.71 -26.70 12.38
N ASP A 395 -9.86 -27.10 11.85
CA ASP A 395 -10.04 -28.33 11.08
C ASP A 395 -9.87 -28.13 9.58
N LEU A 396 -9.89 -26.88 9.11
CA LEU A 396 -9.83 -26.50 7.70
C LEU A 396 -8.41 -26.48 7.14
N PHE A 397 -7.41 -26.23 7.98
CA PHE A 397 -6.02 -26.02 7.58
C PHE A 397 -5.04 -26.69 8.54
N ARG A 398 -4.03 -27.36 7.98
CA ARG A 398 -3.02 -28.08 8.77
C ARG A 398 -1.69 -27.35 8.89
N THR A 399 -1.44 -26.26 8.16
CA THR A 399 -0.20 -25.47 8.33
C THR A 399 -0.36 -24.05 7.79
N ILE A 400 -0.66 -23.92 6.50
CA ILE A 400 -0.82 -22.63 5.82
C ILE A 400 -2.27 -22.52 5.34
N GLU A 401 -2.90 -21.40 5.64
CA GLU A 401 -4.20 -21.02 5.08
C GLU A 401 -3.95 -20.33 3.74
N PRO A 402 -4.33 -20.95 2.61
CA PRO A 402 -4.24 -20.31 1.31
C PRO A 402 -5.29 -19.21 1.18
N ASP A 403 -5.14 -18.33 0.19
CA ASP A 403 -6.19 -17.39 -0.19
C ASP A 403 -7.35 -18.17 -0.83
N MET A 404 -8.34 -18.52 0.02
CA MET A 404 -9.47 -19.34 -0.37
C MET A 404 -10.39 -18.64 -1.37
N GLU A 405 -10.48 -17.31 -1.33
CA GLU A 405 -11.32 -16.54 -2.27
C GLU A 405 -10.74 -16.61 -3.68
N THR A 406 -9.44 -16.32 -3.82
CA THR A 406 -8.75 -16.49 -5.11
C THR A 406 -8.80 -17.96 -5.55
N LEU A 407 -8.61 -18.91 -4.63
CA LEU A 407 -8.66 -20.32 -4.97
C LEU A 407 -10.04 -20.73 -5.49
N GLU A 408 -11.12 -20.34 -4.82
CA GLU A 408 -12.49 -20.60 -5.26
C GLU A 408 -12.76 -19.96 -6.63
N GLN A 409 -12.43 -18.67 -6.79
CA GLN A 409 -12.66 -17.91 -8.01
C GLN A 409 -12.06 -18.58 -9.25
N TYR A 410 -10.85 -19.17 -9.15
CA TYR A 410 -10.14 -19.72 -10.32
C TYR A 410 -10.08 -21.25 -10.37
N ALA A 411 -10.06 -21.94 -9.23
CA ALA A 411 -10.01 -23.40 -9.21
C ALA A 411 -11.38 -24.03 -9.49
N TRP A 412 -12.49 -23.40 -9.05
CA TRP A 412 -13.82 -23.93 -9.32
C TRP A 412 -14.18 -23.92 -10.82
N PRO A 413 -13.98 -22.83 -11.58
CA PRO A 413 -14.19 -22.88 -13.03
C PRO A 413 -13.32 -23.91 -13.74
N ALA A 414 -12.04 -24.05 -13.33
CA ALA A 414 -11.16 -25.08 -13.88
C ALA A 414 -11.62 -26.51 -13.55
N TYR A 415 -12.12 -26.73 -12.34
CA TYR A 415 -12.67 -28.00 -11.86
C TYR A 415 -13.85 -28.46 -12.73
N ILE A 416 -14.75 -27.54 -13.04
CA ILE A 416 -15.93 -27.79 -13.88
C ILE A 416 -15.56 -27.91 -15.37
N ALA A 417 -14.60 -27.11 -15.85
CA ALA A 417 -14.26 -27.05 -17.27
C ALA A 417 -13.46 -28.26 -17.79
N VAL A 418 -12.73 -28.98 -16.93
CA VAL A 418 -11.93 -30.14 -17.33
C VAL A 418 -12.81 -31.41 -17.38
N PRO A 419 -13.00 -32.04 -18.55
CA PRO A 419 -13.90 -33.20 -18.67
C PRO A 419 -13.47 -34.36 -17.78
N GLY A 420 -14.38 -34.86 -16.94
CA GLY A 420 -14.14 -36.01 -16.07
C GLY A 420 -13.46 -35.69 -14.73
N LEU A 421 -13.00 -34.45 -14.53
CA LEU A 421 -12.24 -34.08 -13.32
C LEU A 421 -13.12 -34.12 -12.07
N GLU A 422 -14.34 -33.59 -12.17
CA GLU A 422 -15.33 -33.64 -11.09
C GLU A 422 -15.58 -35.08 -10.62
N GLN A 423 -15.92 -35.97 -11.55
CA GLN A 423 -16.23 -37.36 -11.21
C GLN A 423 -15.02 -38.08 -10.59
N ALA A 424 -13.82 -37.78 -11.07
CA ALA A 424 -12.59 -38.34 -10.52
C ALA A 424 -12.32 -37.85 -9.10
N CYS A 425 -12.47 -36.55 -8.84
CA CYS A 425 -12.32 -35.97 -7.52
C CYS A 425 -13.37 -36.52 -6.54
N THR A 426 -14.65 -36.53 -6.92
CA THR A 426 -15.74 -37.07 -6.08
C THR A 426 -15.51 -38.55 -5.75
N LYS A 427 -15.04 -39.35 -6.71
CA LYS A 427 -14.68 -40.77 -6.46
C LYS A 427 -13.60 -40.88 -5.38
N ILE A 428 -12.54 -40.07 -5.44
CA ILE A 428 -11.47 -40.08 -4.43
C ILE A 428 -11.97 -39.60 -3.08
N LEU A 429 -12.75 -38.51 -3.05
CA LEU A 429 -13.27 -37.93 -1.81
C LEU A 429 -14.23 -38.87 -1.07
N SER A 430 -14.88 -39.78 -1.82
CA SER A 430 -15.78 -40.81 -1.30
C SER A 430 -15.07 -42.13 -0.96
N ASP A 431 -13.78 -42.25 -1.25
CA ASP A 431 -13.04 -43.48 -1.01
C ASP A 431 -12.84 -43.72 0.49
N PRO A 432 -13.22 -44.90 1.04
CA PRO A 432 -13.07 -45.19 2.46
C PRO A 432 -11.64 -45.05 2.97
N THR A 433 -10.64 -45.38 2.15
CA THR A 433 -9.21 -45.29 2.49
C THR A 433 -8.79 -43.84 2.71
N VAL A 434 -9.31 -42.94 1.87
CA VAL A 434 -9.02 -41.50 1.94
C VAL A 434 -9.71 -40.88 3.16
N ILE A 435 -10.98 -41.23 3.39
CA ILE A 435 -11.75 -40.78 4.56
C ILE A 435 -11.06 -41.21 5.86
N GLU A 436 -10.63 -42.47 5.95
CA GLU A 436 -9.93 -43.00 7.11
C GLU A 436 -8.59 -42.27 7.34
N ALA A 437 -7.80 -42.07 6.28
CA ALA A 437 -6.52 -41.38 6.34
C ALA A 437 -6.66 -39.94 6.87
N GLU A 438 -7.68 -39.22 6.44
CA GLU A 438 -7.92 -37.86 6.92
C GLU A 438 -8.42 -37.83 8.36
N ALA A 439 -9.22 -38.81 8.78
CA ALA A 439 -9.59 -38.95 10.18
C ALA A 439 -8.36 -39.22 11.07
N GLN A 440 -7.41 -40.04 10.61
CA GLN A 440 -6.14 -40.28 11.30
C GLN A 440 -5.30 -39.01 11.39
N LEU A 441 -5.14 -38.27 10.28
CA LEU A 441 -4.40 -36.99 10.25
C LEU A 441 -5.06 -35.93 11.13
N ARG A 442 -6.39 -35.84 11.13
CA ARG A 442 -7.15 -34.93 11.99
C ARG A 442 -6.96 -35.24 13.46
N THR A 443 -7.05 -36.52 13.84
CA THR A 443 -6.86 -36.96 15.23
C THR A 443 -5.46 -36.60 15.72
N CYS A 444 -4.44 -36.89 14.91
CA CYS A 444 -3.05 -36.57 15.23
C CYS A 444 -2.83 -35.04 15.32
N TRP A 445 -3.38 -34.27 14.40
CA TRP A 445 -3.28 -32.80 14.40
C TRP A 445 -3.98 -32.14 15.60
N ASN A 446 -5.18 -32.60 15.95
CA ASN A 446 -5.90 -32.04 17.09
C ASN A 446 -5.20 -32.36 18.42
N GLY A 447 -4.52 -33.51 18.50
CA GLY A 447 -3.63 -33.86 19.60
C GLY A 447 -2.45 -32.89 19.78
N LEU A 448 -1.98 -32.24 18.71
CA LEU A 448 -0.93 -31.21 18.79
C LEU A 448 -1.43 -29.86 19.34
N ARG A 449 -2.73 -29.57 19.19
CA ARG A 449 -3.32 -28.25 19.54
C ARG A 449 -3.81 -28.14 20.98
N HIS A 450 -4.01 -29.26 21.67
CA HIS A 450 -4.45 -29.26 23.07
C HIS A 450 -3.26 -29.45 24.02
N GLU A 451 -2.65 -28.34 24.46
CA GLU A 451 -1.71 -28.34 25.59
C GLU A 451 -2.42 -28.88 26.85
N GLY A 452 -2.05 -30.07 27.33
CA GLY A 452 -2.42 -30.53 28.68
C GLY A 452 -2.95 -31.97 28.83
N LEU A 453 -3.03 -32.77 27.77
CA LEU A 453 -3.31 -34.22 27.86
C LEU A 453 -2.13 -35.04 27.32
N PRO A 454 -1.95 -36.30 27.76
CA PRO A 454 -0.78 -37.11 27.39
C PRO A 454 -0.69 -37.20 25.87
N THR A 455 0.38 -36.63 25.33
CA THR A 455 0.64 -36.45 23.92
C THR A 455 0.94 -37.78 23.24
N ASP A 456 0.03 -38.26 22.41
CA ASP A 456 0.33 -39.22 21.33
C ASP A 456 0.77 -38.51 20.02
N GLY A 457 0.79 -37.17 19.99
CA GLY A 457 1.25 -36.39 18.85
C GLY A 457 2.53 -35.62 19.15
N GLU A 458 3.68 -36.14 18.74
CA GLU A 458 4.84 -35.30 18.43
C GLU A 458 4.63 -34.72 17.02
N PHE A 459 5.03 -33.47 16.76
CA PHE A 459 4.96 -32.87 15.40
C PHE A 459 5.65 -33.78 14.36
N ASN A 460 6.77 -34.41 14.75
CA ASN A 460 7.48 -35.41 13.96
C ASN A 460 6.63 -36.65 13.63
N GLY A 461 5.73 -37.05 14.54
CA GLY A 461 4.80 -38.15 14.34
C GLY A 461 3.71 -37.82 13.34
N TRP A 462 3.17 -36.60 13.39
CA TRP A 462 2.22 -36.11 12.37
C TRP A 462 2.88 -36.00 11.00
N GLU A 463 4.08 -35.44 10.91
CA GLU A 463 4.82 -35.28 9.66
C GLU A 463 5.16 -36.66 9.04
N ALA A 464 5.64 -37.60 9.86
CA ALA A 464 5.91 -38.97 9.41
C ALA A 464 4.65 -39.69 8.91
N LEU A 465 3.51 -39.52 9.60
CA LEU A 465 2.23 -40.06 9.18
C LEU A 465 1.77 -39.42 7.86
N ASN A 466 1.84 -38.09 7.74
CA ASN A 466 1.45 -37.35 6.55
C ASN A 466 2.28 -37.79 5.33
N VAL A 467 3.60 -37.86 5.46
CA VAL A 467 4.51 -38.34 4.40
C VAL A 467 4.20 -39.80 4.03
N LYS A 468 3.96 -40.67 5.01
CA LYS A 468 3.61 -42.06 4.75
C LYS A 468 2.31 -42.16 3.93
N LEU A 469 1.25 -41.49 4.36
CA LEU A 469 -0.07 -41.55 3.71
C LEU A 469 -0.06 -40.94 2.30
N LYS A 470 0.61 -39.79 2.12
CA LYS A 470 0.80 -39.14 0.79
C LYS A 470 1.51 -40.04 -0.22
N ASN A 471 2.35 -40.97 0.24
CA ASN A 471 3.06 -41.91 -0.63
C ASN A 471 2.29 -43.22 -0.85
N SER A 472 1.60 -43.73 0.17
CA SER A 472 0.93 -45.05 0.08
C SER A 472 -0.43 -44.98 -0.59
N ILE A 473 -1.26 -43.98 -0.27
CA ILE A 473 -2.66 -43.92 -0.75
C ILE A 473 -2.74 -43.79 -2.27
N PRO A 474 -1.96 -42.91 -2.94
CA PRO A 474 -2.00 -42.84 -4.40
C PRO A 474 -1.66 -44.16 -5.10
N LEU A 475 -0.79 -44.98 -4.51
CA LEU A 475 -0.43 -46.30 -5.05
C LEU A 475 -1.59 -47.30 -4.91
N LEU A 476 -2.28 -47.28 -3.76
CA LEU A 476 -3.47 -48.11 -3.54
C LEU A 476 -4.60 -47.76 -4.50
N LEU A 477 -4.86 -46.46 -4.68
CA LEU A 477 -5.92 -45.98 -5.57
C LEU A 477 -5.60 -46.17 -7.06
N ALA A 478 -4.31 -46.21 -7.43
CA ALA A 478 -3.90 -46.37 -8.83
C ALA A 478 -4.38 -47.70 -9.44
N GLU A 479 -4.49 -48.76 -8.64
CA GLU A 479 -4.99 -50.07 -9.07
C GLU A 479 -6.48 -50.03 -9.48
N GLU A 480 -7.23 -49.03 -9.00
CA GLU A 480 -8.66 -48.86 -9.26
C GLU A 480 -9.00 -47.72 -10.25
N PHE A 481 -7.98 -46.96 -10.67
CA PHE A 481 -8.11 -45.76 -11.52
C PHE A 481 -7.54 -45.91 -12.94
N THR A 482 -6.80 -46.99 -13.22
CA THR A 482 -6.48 -47.47 -14.58
C THR A 482 -7.62 -48.28 -15.16
#